data_AF-A0A0T0MBZ6-F1
#
_entry.id   AF-A0A0T0MBZ6-F1
#
_cell.length_a   1.000
_cell.length_b   1.000
_cell.length_c   1.000
_cell.angle_alpha   90.00
_cell.angle_beta   90.00
_cell.angle_gamma   90.00
#
_symmetry.space_group_name_H-M   'P 1'
#
loop_
_entity.id
_entity.type
_entity.pdbx_description
1 polymer ?
#
loop_
_entity_poly.entity_id
_entity_poly.type
_entity_poly.pdbx_seq_one_letter_code
_entity_poly.pdbx_strand_id
1 'polypeptide(L)'
;MSLNIDNFRDEYLNTDKTLKEEYLLVHNYSASLCEIPRNITLLVHKDLSFEIKLVWYKYPVLKRLYSINKSNLIPENIIETINEINEIKKIELKELYTTFNGKYVPDDVSHSSIYFNHNGETHSVNMSSYLMGEKLFINNEEKTILKLHNLLSEWKDKLYEGITEIHK
;
A
#
# COMPACT_ATOMS: atom_id res chain seq x y z
N MET A 1 8.31 22.73 -17.24
CA MET A 1 7.88 23.10 -15.88
C MET A 1 8.72 22.28 -14.91
N SER A 2 9.70 22.88 -14.25
CA SER A 2 10.57 22.18 -13.30
C SER A 2 9.83 21.99 -11.99
N LEU A 3 9.29 20.79 -11.77
CA LEU A 3 8.80 20.38 -10.46
C LEU A 3 9.99 20.41 -9.48
N ASN A 4 9.90 21.30 -8.49
CA ASN A 4 10.93 21.47 -7.47
C ASN A 4 11.03 20.18 -6.66
N ILE A 5 12.18 19.50 -6.71
CA ILE A 5 12.39 18.15 -6.15
C ILE A 5 12.10 18.13 -4.64
N ASP A 6 12.35 19.24 -3.94
CA ASP A 6 12.11 19.37 -2.50
C ASP A 6 10.61 19.40 -2.17
N ASN A 7 9.78 20.08 -2.96
CA ASN A 7 8.32 20.05 -2.80
C ASN A 7 7.76 18.64 -3.05
N PHE A 8 8.32 17.90 -4.01
CA PHE A 8 7.89 16.54 -4.31
C PHE A 8 8.19 15.56 -3.16
N ARG A 9 9.34 15.73 -2.48
CA ARG A 9 9.70 14.90 -1.33
C ARG A 9 8.74 15.12 -0.17
N ASP A 10 8.39 16.37 0.13
CA ASP A 10 7.46 16.68 1.22
C ASP A 10 6.02 16.28 0.88
N GLU A 11 5.60 16.42 -0.38
CA GLU A 11 4.29 15.96 -0.86
C GLU A 11 4.19 14.42 -0.85
N TYR A 12 5.25 13.71 -1.24
CA TYR A 12 5.29 12.24 -1.20
C TYR A 12 5.32 11.68 0.24
N LEU A 13 6.13 12.27 1.12
CA LEU A 13 6.29 11.80 2.49
C LEU A 13 5.04 12.05 3.35
N ASN A 14 4.27 13.10 3.06
CA ASN A 14 3.15 13.53 3.91
C ASN A 14 1.74 13.31 3.31
N THR A 15 1.57 13.14 1.98
CA THR A 15 0.24 13.28 1.34
C THR A 15 -0.36 11.99 0.77
N ASP A 16 0.43 10.91 0.63
CA ASP A 16 -0.01 9.68 -0.05
C ASP A 16 -0.11 8.44 0.88
N LYS A 17 0.27 8.60 2.16
CA LYS A 17 0.20 7.52 3.16
C LYS A 17 -1.14 7.47 3.91
N THR A 18 -2.03 8.41 3.65
CA THR A 18 -3.33 8.52 4.33
C THR A 18 -4.46 8.22 3.36
N LEU A 19 -5.49 7.55 3.87
CA LEU A 19 -6.72 7.31 3.13
C LEU A 19 -7.46 8.65 2.96
N LYS A 20 -7.57 9.13 1.72
CA LYS A 20 -8.39 10.29 1.37
C LYS A 20 -9.82 9.85 1.04
N GLU A 21 -10.76 10.79 1.06
CA GLU A 21 -12.19 10.50 0.90
C GLU A 21 -12.53 9.85 -0.45
N GLU A 22 -11.77 10.14 -1.51
CA GLU A 22 -11.97 9.56 -2.83
C GLU A 22 -11.54 8.08 -2.93
N TYR A 23 -10.66 7.62 -2.02
CA TYR A 23 -10.11 6.28 -2.05
C TYR A 23 -10.90 5.34 -1.15
N LEU A 24 -11.11 4.13 -1.67
CA LEU A 24 -11.61 2.99 -0.91
C LEU A 24 -10.49 2.34 -0.10
N LEU A 25 -9.31 2.22 -0.72
CA LEU A 25 -8.18 1.51 -0.16
C LEU A 25 -6.85 2.11 -0.64
N VAL A 26 -5.89 2.16 0.26
CA VAL A 26 -4.51 2.55 -0.04
C VAL A 26 -3.58 1.44 0.46
N HIS A 27 -2.76 0.90 -0.44
CA HIS A 27 -1.70 -0.04 -0.10
C HIS A 27 -0.34 0.59 -0.37
N ASN A 28 0.48 0.70 0.67
CA ASN A 28 1.83 1.26 0.61
C ASN A 28 2.87 0.18 0.78
N TYR A 29 3.93 0.23 0.00
CA TYR A 29 5.12 -0.58 0.16
C TYR A 29 6.38 0.27 0.03
N SER A 30 7.33 0.07 0.95
CA SER A 30 8.65 0.69 0.95
C SER A 30 9.71 -0.39 1.06
N ALA A 31 10.56 -0.48 0.04
CA ALA A 31 11.67 -1.42 0.01
C ALA A 31 12.77 -1.05 1.02
N SER A 32 13.41 -2.05 1.61
CA SER A 32 14.62 -1.88 2.43
C SER A 32 15.84 -1.43 1.62
N LEU A 33 16.91 -1.03 2.31
CA LEU A 33 18.19 -0.65 1.69
C LEU A 33 18.88 -1.78 0.90
N CYS A 34 18.55 -3.04 1.19
CA CYS A 34 19.13 -4.21 0.52
C CYS A 34 18.37 -4.62 -0.74
N GLU A 35 17.17 -4.09 -0.94
CA GLU A 35 16.34 -4.31 -2.11
C GLU A 35 16.57 -3.22 -3.16
N ILE A 36 15.95 -3.37 -4.33
CA ILE A 36 15.89 -2.26 -5.29
C ILE A 36 15.10 -1.14 -4.60
N PRO A 37 15.70 0.03 -4.36
CA PRO A 37 15.13 1.07 -3.51
C PRO A 37 13.94 1.76 -4.19
N ARG A 38 12.76 1.15 -4.04
CA ARG A 38 11.51 1.56 -4.67
C ARG A 38 10.43 1.69 -3.60
N ASN A 39 9.60 2.70 -3.75
CA ASN A 39 8.35 2.76 -3.03
C ASN A 39 7.20 2.66 -4.02
N ILE A 40 6.18 1.89 -3.67
CA ILE A 40 5.00 1.69 -4.49
C ILE A 40 3.78 1.97 -3.63
N THR A 41 2.94 2.88 -4.10
CA THR A 41 1.63 3.16 -3.51
C THR A 41 0.56 2.79 -4.53
N LEU A 42 -0.33 1.87 -4.16
CA LEU A 42 -1.54 1.54 -4.88
C LEU A 42 -2.71 2.29 -4.23
N LEU A 43 -3.43 3.10 -5.01
CA LEU A 43 -4.60 3.84 -4.58
C LEU A 43 -5.81 3.28 -5.31
N VAL A 44 -6.74 2.65 -4.60
CA VAL A 44 -7.99 2.13 -5.15
C VAL A 44 -9.10 3.13 -4.84
N HIS A 45 -9.76 3.65 -5.87
CA HIS A 45 -10.88 4.57 -5.77
C HIS A 45 -12.18 3.85 -5.43
N LYS A 46 -13.17 4.60 -4.95
CA LYS A 46 -14.53 4.09 -4.67
C LYS A 46 -15.25 3.51 -5.89
N ASP A 47 -14.89 3.92 -7.10
CA ASP A 47 -15.43 3.37 -8.35
C ASP A 47 -14.64 2.14 -8.85
N LEU A 48 -13.79 1.54 -8.00
CA LEU A 48 -12.93 0.39 -8.30
C LEU A 48 -11.94 0.60 -9.43
N SER A 49 -11.67 1.86 -9.77
CA SER A 49 -10.47 2.20 -10.51
C SER A 49 -9.26 2.29 -9.58
N PHE A 50 -8.06 2.28 -10.12
CA PHE A 50 -6.84 2.41 -9.34
C PHE A 50 -5.79 3.29 -9.98
N GLU A 51 -4.92 3.84 -9.13
CA GLU A 51 -3.68 4.50 -9.50
C GLU A 51 -2.51 3.76 -8.85
N ILE A 52 -1.38 3.76 -9.55
CA ILE A 52 -0.11 3.31 -8.98
C ILE A 52 0.89 4.45 -9.04
N LYS A 53 1.52 4.75 -7.91
CA LYS A 53 2.62 5.69 -7.79
C LYS A 53 3.88 4.90 -7.51
N LEU A 54 4.85 4.99 -8.42
CA LEU A 54 6.17 4.37 -8.29
C LEU A 54 7.23 5.46 -8.12
N VAL A 55 7.91 5.43 -6.99
CA VAL A 55 9.04 6.29 -6.70
C VAL A 55 10.29 5.41 -6.64
N TRP A 56 11.26 5.67 -7.52
CA TRP A 56 12.57 5.04 -7.45
C TRP A 56 13.51 5.98 -6.72
N TYR A 57 14.10 5.46 -5.66
CA TYR A 57 15.14 6.14 -4.94
C TYR A 57 16.51 5.57 -5.28
N LYS A 58 17.25 6.13 -6.22
CA LYS A 58 18.68 5.80 -6.32
C LYS A 58 19.44 6.84 -5.52
N TYR A 59 19.82 6.54 -4.28
CA TYR A 59 20.61 7.47 -3.44
C TYR A 59 21.73 8.14 -4.27
N PRO A 60 21.88 9.47 -4.25
CA PRO A 60 21.15 10.46 -3.43
C PRO A 60 19.90 11.06 -4.12
N VAL A 61 19.45 10.52 -5.26
CA VAL A 61 18.40 11.11 -6.09
C VAL A 61 17.08 10.35 -5.98
N LEU A 62 16.07 11.01 -5.42
CA LEU A 62 14.66 10.62 -5.58
C LEU A 62 14.23 11.00 -7.01
N LYS A 63 13.98 10.01 -7.87
CA LYS A 63 13.32 10.25 -9.16
C LYS A 63 11.94 9.60 -9.13
N ARG A 64 10.89 10.40 -9.32
CA ARG A 64 9.58 9.85 -9.71
C ARG A 64 9.78 9.17 -11.05
N LEU A 65 9.61 7.85 -11.11
CA LEU A 65 9.68 7.15 -12.38
C LEU A 65 8.34 7.16 -13.09
N TYR A 66 7.26 6.94 -12.33
CA TYR A 66 6.03 6.54 -12.96
C TYR A 66 4.81 6.79 -12.08
N SER A 67 3.72 7.20 -12.73
CA SER A 67 2.40 7.35 -12.14
C SER A 67 1.40 6.93 -13.21
N ILE A 68 0.59 5.91 -12.94
CA ILE A 68 -0.54 5.62 -13.83
C ILE A 68 -1.69 6.54 -13.45
N ASN A 69 -2.32 7.13 -14.47
CA ASN A 69 -3.64 7.72 -14.33
C ASN A 69 -4.70 6.61 -14.35
N LYS A 70 -5.57 6.62 -13.33
CA LYS A 70 -6.83 5.87 -13.16
C LYS A 70 -7.12 4.77 -14.21
N SER A 71 -6.94 3.51 -13.82
CA SER A 71 -7.26 2.30 -14.63
C SER A 71 -8.29 1.41 -13.93
N ASN A 72 -9.06 0.61 -14.68
CA ASN A 72 -10.10 -0.28 -14.14
C ASN A 72 -9.71 -1.77 -14.19
N LEU A 73 -8.41 -2.07 -14.26
CA LEU A 73 -7.89 -3.44 -14.40
C LEU A 73 -7.49 -4.07 -13.05
N ILE A 74 -8.29 -3.85 -12.01
CA ILE A 74 -8.08 -4.54 -10.72
C ILE A 74 -8.40 -6.03 -10.90
N PRO A 75 -7.52 -6.95 -10.47
CA PRO A 75 -7.80 -8.38 -10.44
C PRO A 75 -9.11 -8.72 -9.73
N GLU A 76 -9.90 -9.64 -10.30
CA GLU A 76 -11.23 -10.02 -9.79
C GLU A 76 -11.17 -10.53 -8.34
N ASN A 77 -10.17 -11.35 -8.01
CA ASN A 77 -9.96 -11.85 -6.65
C ASN A 77 -9.69 -10.74 -5.60
N ILE A 78 -9.09 -9.62 -6.01
CA ILE A 78 -8.93 -8.44 -5.13
C ILE A 78 -10.27 -7.76 -4.92
N ILE A 79 -11.07 -7.61 -5.99
CA ILE A 79 -12.42 -7.02 -5.91
C ILE A 79 -13.32 -7.89 -5.01
N GLU A 80 -13.31 -9.21 -5.21
CA GLU A 80 -14.05 -10.16 -4.38
C GLU A 80 -13.65 -10.03 -2.90
N THR A 81 -12.35 -9.97 -2.61
CA THR A 81 -11.88 -9.85 -1.22
C THR A 81 -12.25 -8.49 -0.61
N ILE A 82 -12.25 -7.40 -1.39
CA ILE A 82 -12.75 -6.09 -0.93
C ILE A 82 -14.24 -6.17 -0.59
N ASN A 83 -15.04 -6.85 -1.42
CA ASN A 83 -16.46 -7.05 -1.16
C ASN A 83 -16.67 -7.91 0.09
N GLU A 84 -15.90 -8.99 0.27
CA GLU A 84 -15.89 -9.80 1.50
C GLU A 84 -15.64 -8.92 2.74
N ILE A 85 -14.69 -7.97 2.68
CA ILE A 85 -14.42 -7.04 3.78
C ILE A 85 -15.60 -6.08 4.01
N ASN A 86 -16.22 -5.58 2.96
CA ASN A 86 -17.37 -4.66 3.08
C ASN A 86 -18.62 -5.34 3.66
N GLU A 87 -18.76 -6.66 3.50
CA GLU A 87 -19.86 -7.44 4.08
C GLU A 87 -19.67 -7.76 5.57
N ILE A 88 -18.45 -7.64 6.09
CA ILE A 88 -18.17 -7.76 7.53
C ILE A 88 -18.95 -6.65 8.26
N LYS A 89 -19.61 -6.99 9.38
CA LYS A 89 -20.39 -5.97 10.13
C LYS A 89 -19.52 -5.01 10.92
N LYS A 90 -18.41 -5.54 11.45
CA LYS A 90 -17.47 -4.83 12.32
C LYS A 90 -16.11 -5.47 12.16
N ILE A 91 -15.07 -4.65 12.03
CA ILE A 91 -13.69 -5.13 11.91
C ILE A 91 -12.99 -4.94 13.25
N GLU A 92 -12.66 -6.05 13.90
CA GLU A 92 -11.92 -6.08 15.16
C GLU A 92 -10.46 -6.48 14.91
N LEU A 93 -9.61 -5.46 14.82
CA LEU A 93 -8.17 -5.61 14.66
C LEU A 93 -7.46 -5.45 16.00
N LYS A 94 -6.54 -6.36 16.32
CA LYS A 94 -5.64 -6.20 17.47
C LYS A 94 -4.73 -4.97 17.30
N GLU A 95 -4.42 -4.31 18.41
CA GLU A 95 -3.55 -3.13 18.44
C GLU A 95 -2.17 -3.37 17.80
N LEU A 96 -1.69 -4.62 17.84
CA LEU A 96 -0.41 -5.05 17.25
C LEU A 96 -0.32 -4.79 15.74
N TYR A 97 -1.45 -4.73 15.03
CA TYR A 97 -1.55 -4.36 13.61
C TYR A 97 -1.49 -2.85 13.38
N THR A 98 -1.88 -2.07 14.38
CA THR A 98 -2.27 -0.67 14.21
C THR A 98 -1.18 0.32 14.60
N THR A 99 -0.11 -0.12 15.26
CA THR A 99 0.89 0.80 15.82
C THR A 99 2.31 0.39 15.47
N PHE A 100 2.82 0.98 14.38
CA PHE A 100 4.19 1.46 14.38
C PHE A 100 4.15 2.97 14.71
N ASN A 101 3.77 3.30 15.95
CA ASN A 101 3.91 4.65 16.50
C ASN A 101 5.40 5.02 16.74
N GLY A 102 6.31 4.08 16.50
CA GLY A 102 7.74 4.29 16.62
C GLY A 102 8.22 5.19 15.49
N LYS A 103 8.72 6.36 15.86
CA LYS A 103 9.49 7.31 15.03
C LYS A 103 10.75 6.71 14.35
N TYR A 104 10.91 5.39 14.35
CA TYR A 104 12.08 4.70 13.84
C TYR A 104 11.68 3.40 13.14
N VAL A 105 11.42 3.54 11.85
CA VAL A 105 11.27 2.43 10.91
C VAL A 105 12.69 1.99 10.54
N PRO A 106 13.14 0.78 10.89
CA PRO A 106 14.49 0.33 10.53
C PRO A 106 14.61 0.30 9.00
N ASP A 107 15.57 1.07 8.45
CA ASP A 107 15.79 1.21 7.01
C ASP A 107 16.24 -0.14 6.35
N ASP A 108 16.65 -1.11 7.16
CA ASP A 108 17.06 -2.46 6.77
C ASP A 108 15.89 -3.43 6.57
N VAL A 109 14.66 -3.05 6.91
CA VAL A 109 13.46 -3.89 6.74
C VAL A 109 12.54 -3.27 5.70
N SER A 110 11.85 -4.11 4.92
CA SER A 110 10.85 -3.65 3.96
C SER A 110 9.51 -3.48 4.66
N HIS A 111 8.79 -2.42 4.31
CA HIS A 111 7.57 -2.02 5.00
C HIS A 111 6.38 -2.12 4.07
N SER A 112 5.25 -2.61 4.59
CA SER A 112 3.99 -2.62 3.85
C SER A 112 2.82 -2.33 4.78
N SER A 113 1.87 -1.52 4.31
CA SER A 113 0.68 -1.16 5.06
C SER A 113 -0.56 -1.00 4.18
N ILE A 114 -1.72 -1.26 4.78
CA ILE A 114 -3.03 -1.09 4.14
C ILE A 114 -3.87 -0.15 4.98
N TYR A 115 -4.48 0.82 4.31
CA TYR A 115 -5.47 1.72 4.85
C TYR A 115 -6.76 1.54 4.08
N PHE A 116 -7.89 1.45 4.78
CA PHE A 116 -9.19 1.30 4.14
C PHE A 116 -10.30 1.85 5.03
N ASN A 117 -11.41 2.25 4.42
CA ASN A 117 -12.60 2.69 5.14
C ASN A 117 -13.58 1.53 5.24
N HIS A 118 -14.14 1.33 6.43
CA HIS A 118 -15.19 0.37 6.67
C HIS A 118 -16.26 1.00 7.55
N ASN A 119 -17.49 1.09 7.03
CA ASN A 119 -18.64 1.67 7.74
C ASN A 119 -18.38 3.07 8.35
N GLY A 120 -17.56 3.89 7.68
CA GLY A 120 -17.21 5.24 8.13
C GLY A 120 -15.99 5.32 9.05
N GLU A 121 -15.44 4.19 9.48
CA GLU A 121 -14.21 4.10 10.27
C GLU A 121 -13.00 3.81 9.37
N THR A 122 -11.90 4.53 9.58
CA THR A 122 -10.65 4.28 8.86
C THR A 122 -9.81 3.28 9.65
N HIS A 123 -9.49 2.17 9.02
CA HIS A 123 -8.58 1.16 9.56
C HIS A 123 -7.21 1.27 8.91
N SER A 124 -6.18 0.95 9.71
CA SER A 124 -4.79 0.90 9.26
C SER A 124 -4.15 -0.37 9.79
N VAL A 125 -3.60 -1.17 8.88
CA VAL A 125 -2.90 -2.41 9.20
C VAL A 125 -1.48 -2.31 8.66
N ASN A 126 -0.52 -2.31 9.57
CA ASN A 126 0.90 -2.35 9.25
C ASN A 126 1.38 -3.80 9.28
N MET A 127 1.87 -4.29 8.14
CA MET A 127 2.36 -5.65 7.92
C MET A 127 3.90 -5.72 7.91
N SER A 128 4.58 -4.64 8.29
CA SER A 128 6.03 -4.47 8.16
C SER A 128 6.87 -5.18 9.23
N SER A 129 6.23 -5.91 10.14
CA SER A 129 6.94 -6.56 11.22
C SER A 129 7.46 -7.92 10.76
N TYR A 130 8.77 -8.15 10.91
CA TYR A 130 9.38 -9.49 10.86
C TYR A 130 8.75 -10.47 11.88
N LEU A 131 7.93 -9.97 12.81
CA LEU A 131 7.15 -10.74 13.78
C LEU A 131 5.72 -11.05 13.30
N MET A 132 5.24 -10.44 12.21
CA MET A 132 3.89 -10.68 11.68
C MET A 132 3.81 -11.93 10.80
N GLY A 133 3.93 -13.08 11.45
CA GLY A 133 3.58 -14.35 10.82
C GLY A 133 2.06 -14.49 10.64
N GLU A 134 1.64 -15.18 9.58
CA GLU A 134 0.23 -15.49 9.27
C GLU A 134 -0.54 -16.08 10.47
N LYS A 135 0.18 -16.77 11.37
CA LYS A 135 -0.34 -17.36 12.61
C LYS A 135 -0.89 -16.34 13.61
N LEU A 136 -0.59 -15.04 13.46
CA LEU A 136 -1.14 -13.99 14.32
C LEU A 136 -2.59 -13.60 13.94
N PHE A 137 -3.03 -13.93 12.72
CA PHE A 137 -4.36 -13.64 12.20
C PHE A 137 -5.29 -14.83 12.49
N ILE A 138 -6.11 -14.69 13.52
CA ILE A 138 -6.85 -15.79 14.13
C ILE A 138 -8.30 -15.77 13.67
N ASN A 139 -8.96 -14.61 13.78
CA ASN A 139 -10.37 -14.47 13.42
C ASN A 139 -10.54 -14.32 11.89
N ASN A 140 -11.77 -14.44 11.41
CA ASN A 140 -12.04 -14.41 9.96
C ASN A 140 -11.73 -13.03 9.35
N GLU A 141 -11.97 -11.94 10.08
CA GLU A 141 -11.78 -10.56 9.61
C GLU A 141 -10.29 -10.27 9.40
N GLU A 142 -9.47 -10.62 10.38
CA GLU A 142 -8.01 -10.59 10.34
C GLU A 142 -7.48 -11.40 9.13
N LYS A 143 -8.02 -12.61 8.92
CA LYS A 143 -7.62 -13.47 7.80
C LYS A 143 -8.02 -12.90 6.45
N THR A 144 -9.20 -12.30 6.32
CA THR A 144 -9.63 -11.67 5.07
C THR A 144 -8.77 -10.45 4.74
N ILE A 145 -8.39 -9.65 5.75
CA ILE A 145 -7.47 -8.53 5.56
C ILE A 145 -6.06 -9.00 5.17
N LEU A 146 -5.57 -10.09 5.79
CA LEU A 146 -4.30 -10.71 5.39
C LEU A 146 -4.36 -11.25 3.95
N LYS A 147 -5.47 -11.90 3.57
CA LYS A 147 -5.70 -12.38 2.19
C LYS A 147 -5.62 -11.19 1.21
N LEU A 148 -6.31 -10.10 1.50
CA LEU A 148 -6.26 -8.89 0.67
C LEU A 148 -4.84 -8.34 0.56
N HIS A 149 -4.10 -8.31 1.66
CA HIS A 149 -2.71 -7.87 1.67
C HIS A 149 -1.82 -8.69 0.75
N ASN A 150 -1.89 -10.01 0.86
CA ASN A 150 -1.06 -10.90 0.05
C ASN A 150 -1.39 -10.72 -1.44
N LEU A 151 -2.67 -10.60 -1.78
CA LEU A 151 -3.11 -10.35 -3.16
C LEU A 151 -2.60 -9.00 -3.70
N LEU A 152 -2.70 -7.93 -2.91
CA LEU A 152 -2.19 -6.60 -3.28
C LEU A 152 -0.68 -6.59 -3.42
N SER A 153 0.05 -7.32 -2.56
CA SER A 153 1.50 -7.44 -2.63
C SER A 153 1.95 -8.16 -3.89
N GLU A 154 1.31 -9.28 -4.24
CA GLU A 154 1.59 -10.01 -5.48
C GLU A 154 1.28 -9.14 -6.72
N TRP A 155 0.13 -8.48 -6.71
CA TRP A 155 -0.29 -7.64 -7.83
C TRP A 155 0.63 -6.42 -8.01
N LYS A 156 1.07 -5.79 -6.92
CA LYS A 156 2.08 -4.72 -6.91
C LYS A 156 3.35 -5.15 -7.66
N ASP A 157 3.86 -6.34 -7.40
CA ASP A 157 5.08 -6.81 -8.03
C ASP A 157 4.90 -7.07 -9.53
N LYS A 158 3.77 -7.64 -9.95
CA LYS A 158 3.41 -7.76 -11.38
C LYS A 158 3.29 -6.41 -12.08
N LEU A 159 2.66 -5.43 -11.42
CA LEU A 159 2.55 -4.06 -11.96
C LEU A 159 3.93 -3.43 -12.12
N TYR A 160 4.81 -3.60 -11.13
CA TYR A 160 6.19 -3.11 -11.23
C TYR A 160 6.94 -3.76 -12.39
N GLU A 161 6.88 -5.08 -12.52
CA GLU A 161 7.53 -5.81 -13.62
C GLU A 161 7.07 -5.27 -14.97
N GLY A 162 5.75 -5.16 -15.19
CA GLY A 162 5.20 -4.59 -16.42
C GLY A 162 5.67 -3.15 -16.69
N ILE A 163 5.73 -2.30 -15.66
CA ILE A 163 6.29 -0.94 -15.81
C ILE A 163 7.75 -0.98 -16.22
N THR A 164 8.56 -1.83 -15.59
CA THR A 164 10.00 -1.93 -15.92
C THR A 164 10.23 -2.47 -17.32
N GLU A 165 9.39 -3.39 -17.82
CA GLU A 165 9.48 -3.89 -19.20
C GLU A 165 9.19 -2.83 -20.25
N ILE A 166 8.20 -1.95 -20.02
CA ILE A 166 7.87 -0.84 -20.93
C ILE A 166 9.05 0.14 -21.08
N HIS A 167 9.91 0.26 -20.07
CA HIS A 167 11.01 1.22 -20.04
C HIS A 167 12.40 0.60 -20.34
N LYS A 168 12.46 -0.69 -20.69
CA LYS A 168 13.69 -1.35 -21.17
C LYS A 168 13.90 -1.09 -22.66
#